data_AF-A0AAW2KKJ4-F1
#
_entry.id   AF-A0AAW2KKJ4-F1
#
_cell.length_a   1.000
_cell.length_b   1.000
_cell.length_c   1.000
_cell.angle_alpha   90.00
_cell.angle_beta   90.00
_cell.angle_gamma   90.00
#
_symmetry.space_group_name_H-M   'P 1'
#
loop_
_entity.id
_entity.type
_entity.pdbx_description
1 polymer ?
#
loop_
_entity_poly.entity_id
_entity_poly.type
_entity_poly.pdbx_seq_one_letter_code
_entity_poly.pdbx_strand_id
1 'polypeptide(L)'
;MREKGIDVAEIKCTEFPLTSQFFANRIPGLDLNLSVKLFNVFQEKGFIDKNGYMRDDGRAIPWKTALEERNILLPDKSLINHIQEEMNLAFAYHEMTSLQSEQILDWFESHLN
;
A
#
# COMPACT_ATOMS: atom_id res chain seq x y z
N MET A 1 -12.14 -2.30 -26.67
CA MET A 1 -13.21 -3.28 -26.33
C MET A 1 -14.58 -2.65 -26.41
N ARG A 2 -14.82 -1.50 -25.76
CA ARG A 2 -16.06 -0.71 -25.93
C ARG A 2 -16.37 -0.37 -27.39
N GLU A 3 -15.38 0.05 -28.17
CA GLU A 3 -15.53 0.33 -29.62
C GLU A 3 -15.95 -0.89 -30.46
N LYS A 4 -15.79 -2.10 -29.92
CA LYS A 4 -16.22 -3.35 -30.57
C LYS A 4 -17.60 -3.82 -30.06
N GLY A 5 -18.32 -3.01 -29.28
CA GLY A 5 -19.61 -3.35 -28.68
C GLY A 5 -19.52 -4.35 -27.53
N ILE A 6 -18.32 -4.59 -27.00
CA ILE A 6 -18.10 -5.49 -25.85
C ILE A 6 -18.23 -4.66 -24.57
N ASP A 7 -19.14 -5.08 -23.69
CA ASP A 7 -19.31 -4.44 -22.39
C ASP A 7 -18.08 -4.68 -21.52
N VAL A 8 -17.54 -3.59 -20.98
CA VAL A 8 -16.34 -3.60 -20.14
C VAL A 8 -16.38 -2.47 -19.12
N ALA A 9 -15.95 -2.75 -17.90
CA ALA A 9 -15.65 -1.76 -16.88
C ALA A 9 -14.13 -1.62 -16.67
N GLU A 10 -13.66 -0.39 -16.45
CA GLU A 10 -12.27 -0.11 -16.06
C GLU A 10 -12.19 -0.07 -14.53
N ILE A 11 -11.18 -0.74 -13.97
CA ILE A 11 -10.85 -0.64 -12.55
C ILE A 11 -9.57 0.17 -12.43
N LYS A 12 -9.67 1.30 -11.75
CA LYS A 12 -8.53 2.18 -11.52
C LYS A 12 -7.93 1.87 -10.15
N CYS A 13 -6.72 1.35 -10.16
CA CYS A 13 -5.89 1.30 -8.96
C CYS A 13 -5.27 2.68 -8.78
N THR A 14 -5.80 3.46 -7.85
CA THR A 14 -5.30 4.81 -7.54
C THR A 14 -4.48 4.77 -6.27
N GLU A 15 -3.41 5.55 -6.25
CA GLU A 15 -2.61 5.75 -5.04
C GLU A 15 -3.46 6.27 -3.88
N PHE A 16 -3.02 6.01 -2.66
CA PHE A 16 -3.66 6.52 -1.46
C PHE A 16 -2.63 6.83 -0.37
N PRO A 17 -2.93 7.77 0.53
CA PRO A 17 -1.96 8.21 1.51
C PRO A 17 -1.83 7.20 2.66
N LEU A 18 -0.58 6.99 3.10
CA LEU A 18 -0.32 6.37 4.38
C LEU A 18 -0.73 7.33 5.52
N THR A 19 -1.21 6.76 6.62
CA THR A 19 -1.39 7.47 7.89
C THR A 19 -0.48 6.85 8.94
N SER A 20 -0.27 7.55 10.06
CA SER A 20 0.57 7.03 11.15
C SER A 20 0.10 5.71 11.75
N GLN A 21 -1.19 5.37 11.60
CA GLN A 21 -1.82 4.15 12.08
C GLN A 21 -1.91 3.05 11.01
N PHE A 22 -1.61 3.39 9.74
CA PHE A 22 -1.92 2.56 8.59
C PHE A 22 -1.38 1.14 8.70
N PHE A 23 -0.09 1.00 9.01
CA PHE A 23 0.54 -0.31 9.12
C PHE A 23 -0.01 -1.11 10.31
N ALA A 24 -0.25 -0.48 11.47
CA ALA A 24 -0.81 -1.17 12.63
C ALA A 24 -2.25 -1.68 12.38
N ASN A 25 -3.02 -0.96 11.57
CA ASN A 25 -4.39 -1.36 11.22
C ASN A 25 -4.44 -2.53 10.23
N ARG A 26 -3.39 -2.74 9.45
CA ARG A 26 -3.40 -3.67 8.31
C ARG A 26 -2.48 -4.87 8.46
N ILE A 27 -1.43 -4.75 9.28
CA ILE A 27 -0.42 -5.78 9.46
C ILE A 27 -0.54 -6.36 10.87
N PRO A 28 -1.06 -7.59 11.02
CA PRO A 28 -1.05 -8.29 12.30
C PRO A 28 0.37 -8.41 12.86
N GLY A 29 0.54 -8.11 14.16
CA GLY A 29 1.85 -8.15 14.82
C GLY A 29 2.67 -6.86 14.71
N LEU A 30 2.20 -5.84 13.99
CA LEU A 30 2.79 -4.52 13.97
C LEU A 30 2.01 -3.58 14.89
N ASP A 31 2.62 -3.13 15.99
CA ASP A 31 1.93 -2.27 16.96
C ASP A 31 1.88 -0.79 16.53
N LEU A 32 1.00 -0.02 17.18
CA LEU A 32 0.81 1.39 16.88
C LEU A 32 2.10 2.22 17.06
N ASN A 33 2.94 1.89 18.03
CA ASN A 33 4.17 2.64 18.30
C ASN A 33 5.15 2.48 17.13
N LEU A 34 5.32 1.25 16.65
CA LEU A 34 6.14 0.94 15.49
C LEU A 34 5.57 1.59 14.22
N SER A 35 4.25 1.53 14.00
CA SER A 35 3.60 2.19 12.86
C SER A 35 3.88 3.69 12.82
N VAL A 36 3.74 4.38 13.96
CA VAL A 36 4.04 5.82 14.07
C VAL A 36 5.52 6.11 13.79
N LYS A 37 6.44 5.29 14.32
CA LYS A 37 7.88 5.43 14.05
C LYS A 37 8.21 5.26 12.57
N LEU A 38 7.64 4.24 11.92
CA LEU A 38 7.82 4.01 10.48
C LEU A 38 7.33 5.21 9.68
N PHE A 39 6.13 5.69 9.95
CA PHE A 39 5.55 6.85 9.27
C PHE A 39 6.44 8.09 9.37
N ASN A 40 6.94 8.39 10.57
CA ASN A 40 7.82 9.54 10.78
C ASN A 40 9.15 9.38 10.02
N VAL A 41 9.78 8.20 10.07
CA VAL A 41 11.02 7.95 9.30
C VAL A 41 10.77 8.06 7.80
N PHE A 42 9.65 7.56 7.30
CA PHE A 42 9.32 7.62 5.88
C PHE A 42 9.10 9.06 5.42
N GLN A 43 8.46 9.89 6.24
CA GLN A 43 8.29 11.31 5.95
C GLN A 43 9.61 12.08 6.04
N GLU A 44 10.42 11.85 7.08
CA GLU A 44 11.75 12.46 7.24
C GLU A 44 12.69 12.15 6.08
N LYS A 45 12.67 10.90 5.60
CA LYS A 45 13.49 10.44 4.46
C LYS A 45 12.91 10.82 3.10
N GLY A 46 11.70 11.36 3.08
CA GLY A 46 11.01 11.73 1.85
C GLY A 46 10.53 10.54 1.02
N PHE A 47 10.34 9.37 1.62
CA PHE A 47 9.73 8.21 0.96
C PHE A 47 8.23 8.42 0.75
N ILE A 48 7.61 9.16 1.67
CA ILE A 48 6.26 9.71 1.53
C ILE A 48 6.30 11.24 1.52
N ASP A 49 5.31 11.86 0.90
CA ASP A 49 5.14 13.31 0.91
C ASP A 49 4.48 13.81 2.21
N LYS A 50 4.23 15.13 2.27
CA LYS A 50 3.61 15.77 3.45
C LYS A 50 2.16 15.30 3.70
N ASN A 51 1.50 14.77 2.67
CA ASN A 51 0.13 14.28 2.73
C ASN A 51 0.08 12.75 2.92
N GLY A 52 1.23 12.07 2.97
CA GLY A 52 1.35 10.62 3.19
C GLY A 52 1.43 9.79 1.91
N TYR A 53 1.47 10.39 0.72
CA TYR A 53 1.54 9.64 -0.54
C TYR A 53 2.96 9.13 -0.79
N MET A 54 3.04 7.87 -1.23
CA MET A 54 4.28 7.24 -1.68
C MET A 54 4.87 8.02 -2.87
N ARG A 55 6.17 8.31 -2.83
CA ARG A 55 6.84 9.02 -3.94
C ARG A 55 7.45 8.09 -4.98
N ASP A 56 7.63 6.83 -4.64
CA ASP A 56 8.23 5.80 -5.49
C ASP A 56 7.75 4.40 -5.03
N ASP A 57 8.08 3.38 -5.82
CA ASP A 57 7.76 1.97 -5.52
C ASP A 57 8.40 1.56 -4.17
N GLY A 58 7.57 1.10 -3.23
CA GLY A 58 8.01 0.63 -1.92
C GLY A 58 9.01 -0.54 -1.95
N ARG A 59 9.10 -1.26 -3.07
CA ARG A 59 10.09 -2.31 -3.33
C ARG A 59 11.45 -1.75 -3.74
N ALA A 60 11.48 -0.56 -4.35
CA ALA A 60 12.69 0.13 -4.80
C ALA A 60 13.29 1.05 -3.73
N ILE A 61 12.45 1.60 -2.84
CA ILE A 61 12.88 2.50 -1.77
C ILE A 61 13.75 1.77 -0.73
N PRO A 62 14.93 2.31 -0.33
CA PRO A 62 15.84 1.69 0.65
C PRO A 62 15.38 1.92 2.11
N TRP A 63 14.11 1.64 2.40
CA TRP A 63 13.51 1.93 3.72
C TRP A 63 14.09 1.09 4.85
N LYS A 64 14.56 -0.12 4.55
CA LYS A 64 15.20 -1.02 5.53
C LYS A 64 16.48 -0.41 6.09
N THR A 65 17.31 0.17 5.22
CA THR A 65 18.51 0.92 5.62
C THR A 65 18.17 2.14 6.47
N ALA A 66 17.07 2.84 6.17
CA ALA A 66 16.63 3.96 7.00
C ALA A 66 16.21 3.53 8.41
N LEU A 67 15.66 2.32 8.59
CA LEU A 67 15.37 1.77 9.91
C LEU A 67 16.65 1.42 10.67
N GLU A 68 17.62 0.82 9.99
CA GLU A 68 18.94 0.50 10.56
C GLU A 68 19.64 1.76 11.06
N GLU A 69 19.68 2.83 10.25
CA GLU A 69 20.26 4.14 10.62
C GLU A 69 19.57 4.78 11.84
N ARG A 70 18.30 4.44 12.09
CA ARG A 70 17.50 4.94 13.22
C ARG A 70 17.46 3.96 14.39
N ASN A 71 18.17 2.84 14.32
CA ASN A 71 18.14 1.74 15.29
C ASN A 71 16.70 1.26 15.59
N ILE A 72 15.83 1.26 14.58
CA ILE A 72 14.47 0.71 14.68
C ILE A 72 14.53 -0.78 14.36
N LEU A 73 14.21 -1.60 15.35
CA LEU A 73 14.14 -3.05 15.19
C LEU A 73 12.70 -3.49 14.97
N LEU A 74 12.48 -4.32 13.95
CA LEU A 74 11.22 -5.02 13.77
C LEU A 74 11.15 -6.22 14.73
N PRO A 75 10.00 -6.47 15.37
CA PRO A 75 9.85 -7.59 16.29
C PRO A 75 9.91 -8.94 15.57
N ASP A 76 9.56 -8.97 14.29
CA ASP A 76 9.67 -10.14 13.41
C ASP A 76 10.14 -9.68 12.01
N LYS A 77 11.05 -10.45 11.42
CA LYS A 77 11.54 -10.23 10.05
C LYS A 77 10.44 -10.51 9.01
N SER A 78 9.44 -11.32 9.31
CA SER A 78 8.31 -11.59 8.41
C SER A 78 7.54 -10.30 8.05
N LEU A 79 7.51 -9.31 8.96
CA LEU A 79 6.87 -8.02 8.78
C LEU A 79 7.47 -7.21 7.61
N ILE A 80 8.71 -7.50 7.20
CA ILE A 80 9.34 -6.82 6.07
C ILE A 80 8.51 -6.97 4.81
N ASN A 81 8.03 -8.17 4.51
CA ASN A 81 7.26 -8.43 3.30
C ASN A 81 5.89 -7.77 3.39
N HIS A 82 5.24 -7.81 4.55
CA HIS A 82 3.95 -7.17 4.77
C HIS A 82 4.01 -5.65 4.63
N ILE A 83 5.01 -5.00 5.23
CA ILE A 83 5.20 -3.54 5.09
C ILE A 83 5.44 -3.18 3.62
N GLN A 84 6.29 -3.93 2.93
CA GLN A 84 6.63 -3.67 1.53
C GLN A 84 5.42 -3.86 0.60
N GLU A 85 4.59 -4.87 0.83
CA GLU A 85 3.35 -5.09 0.09
C GLU A 85 2.36 -3.94 0.30
N GLU A 86 2.17 -3.52 1.55
CA GLU A 86 1.28 -2.41 1.90
C GLU A 86 1.76 -1.06 1.31
N MET A 87 3.07 -0.85 1.18
CA MET A 87 3.63 0.29 0.46
C MET A 87 3.37 0.22 -1.06
N ASN A 88 3.48 -0.97 -1.65
CA ASN A 88 3.19 -1.19 -3.07
C ASN A 88 1.71 -0.91 -3.39
N LEU A 89 0.80 -1.36 -2.52
CA LEU A 89 -0.63 -1.04 -2.60
C LEU A 89 -0.87 0.47 -2.55
N ALA A 90 -0.25 1.17 -1.60
CA ALA A 90 -0.40 2.62 -1.44
C ALA A 90 0.14 3.42 -2.63
N PHE A 91 1.22 2.96 -3.25
CA PHE A 91 1.76 3.55 -4.48
C PHE A 91 0.90 3.26 -5.72
N ALA A 92 0.04 2.25 -5.65
CA ALA A 92 -0.81 1.79 -6.77
C ALA A 92 -0.02 1.49 -8.04
N TYR A 93 1.14 0.84 -7.90
CA TYR A 93 1.78 0.17 -9.03
C TYR A 93 0.74 -0.77 -9.66
N HIS A 94 0.58 -0.74 -10.99
CA HIS A 94 -0.54 -1.29 -11.78
C HIS A 94 -0.85 -2.81 -11.62
N GLU A 95 -1.01 -3.28 -10.39
CA GLU A 95 -1.32 -4.64 -9.98
C GLU A 95 -2.80 -4.69 -9.52
N MET A 96 -3.50 -5.78 -9.84
CA MET A 96 -4.84 -5.99 -9.31
C MET A 96 -4.76 -6.25 -7.81
N THR A 97 -5.57 -5.54 -7.03
CA THR A 97 -5.59 -5.66 -5.58
C THR A 97 -6.99 -6.01 -5.08
N SER A 98 -7.08 -6.51 -3.85
CA SER A 98 -8.38 -6.72 -3.21
C SER A 98 -9.11 -5.41 -2.86
N LEU A 99 -8.48 -4.24 -2.99
CA LEU A 99 -9.11 -2.96 -2.67
C LEU A 99 -10.32 -2.66 -3.56
N GLN A 100 -10.32 -3.18 -4.79
CA GLN A 100 -11.41 -3.02 -5.75
C GLN A 100 -12.28 -4.28 -5.88
N SER A 101 -12.20 -5.22 -4.92
CA SER A 101 -12.92 -6.50 -5.01
C SER A 101 -14.44 -6.31 -5.10
N GLU A 102 -15.02 -5.37 -4.35
CA GLU A 102 -16.45 -5.08 -4.38
C GLU A 102 -16.88 -4.63 -5.78
N GLN A 103 -16.18 -3.65 -6.37
CA GLN A 103 -16.43 -3.22 -7.75
C GLN A 103 -16.29 -4.37 -8.78
N ILE A 104 -15.32 -5.25 -8.59
CA ILE A 104 -15.12 -6.42 -9.45
C ILE A 104 -16.32 -7.37 -9.35
N LEU A 105 -16.72 -7.71 -8.12
CA LEU A 105 -17.80 -8.67 -7.86
C LEU A 105 -19.16 -8.13 -8.31
N ASP A 106 -19.47 -6.86 -8.01
CA ASP A 106 -20.69 -6.19 -8.46
C ASP A 106 -20.82 -6.21 -9.99
N TRP A 107 -19.71 -6.02 -10.71
CA TRP A 107 -19.70 -6.11 -12.16
C TRP A 107 -20.00 -7.54 -12.63
N PHE A 108 -19.40 -8.56 -12.02
CA PHE A 108 -19.74 -9.94 -12.37
C PHE A 108 -21.20 -10.27 -12.08
N GLU A 109 -21.73 -9.88 -10.92
CA GLU A 109 -23.11 -10.16 -10.54
C GLU A 109 -24.13 -9.51 -11.48
N SER A 110 -23.86 -8.30 -11.98
CA SER A 110 -24.74 -7.62 -12.93
C SER A 110 -24.77 -8.23 -14.34
N HIS A 111 -23.83 -9.11 -14.68
CA HIS A 111 -23.69 -9.72 -16.03
C HIS A 111 -23.89 -11.24 -16.05
N LEU A 112 -23.95 -11.88 -14.88
CA LEU A 112 -24.21 -13.32 -14.73
C LEU A 112 -25.70 -13.63 -14.49
N ASN A 113 -26.54 -12.61 -14.31
CA ASN A 113 -27.98 -12.72 -14.08
C ASN A 113 -28.81 -12.39 -15.33
#